data_AF-A0A928VGL9-F1
#
_entry.id   AF-A0A928VGL9-F1
#
_cell.length_a   1.000
_cell.length_b   1.000
_cell.length_c   1.000
_cell.angle_alpha   90.00
_cell.angle_beta   90.00
_cell.angle_gamma   90.00
#
_symmetry.space_group_name_H-M   'P 1'
#
loop_
_entity.id
_entity.type
_entity.pdbx_description
1 polymer ?
#
loop_
_entity_poly.entity_id
_entity_poly.type
_entity_poly.pdbx_seq_one_letter_code
_entity_poly.pdbx_strand_id
1 'polypeptide(L)'
;MPEVSAEYLRRAFIDPIRFALLVDDEFPVYSKLIDEGSSQAFRQTPVKDLFEFCRRQGWLCDVESRPQSVVDFEEHKHLHQSDLLILDWQLAGENSPDATQALRVLQRLAASDNFNLAIVYTGANIFEVARDMAYSLGAGEI
;
A
#
# COMPACT_ATOMS: atom_id res chain seq x y z
N MET A 1 18.92 -0.30 -23.76
CA MET A 1 19.05 -0.73 -22.34
C MET A 1 19.26 -2.24 -22.36
N PRO A 2 20.20 -2.81 -21.60
CA PRO A 2 20.30 -4.27 -21.49
C PRO A 2 18.96 -4.81 -20.97
N GLU A 3 18.43 -5.85 -21.60
CA GLU A 3 17.25 -6.55 -21.07
C GLU A 3 17.62 -7.15 -19.72
N VAL A 4 17.12 -6.53 -18.65
CA VAL A 4 17.22 -7.12 -17.31
C VAL A 4 16.33 -8.35 -17.31
N SER A 5 16.89 -9.52 -17.00
CA SER A 5 16.10 -10.75 -16.95
C SER A 5 15.05 -10.65 -15.83
N ALA A 6 13.88 -11.27 -16.05
CA ALA A 6 12.82 -11.35 -15.04
C ALA A 6 13.33 -11.98 -13.73
N GLU A 7 14.30 -12.90 -13.81
CA GLU A 7 14.95 -13.51 -12.65
C GLU A 7 15.72 -12.47 -11.82
N TYR A 8 16.48 -11.59 -12.46
CA TYR A 8 17.21 -10.53 -11.74
C TYR A 8 16.26 -9.53 -11.09
N LEU A 9 15.18 -9.14 -11.78
CA LEU A 9 14.15 -8.27 -11.19
C LEU A 9 13.50 -8.92 -9.97
N ARG A 10 13.15 -10.20 -10.07
CA ARG A 10 12.57 -10.95 -8.96
C ARG A 10 13.51 -10.99 -7.75
N ARG A 11 14.78 -11.32 -7.96
CA ARG A 11 15.78 -11.40 -6.88
C ARG A 11 16.08 -10.04 -6.24
N ALA A 12 15.97 -8.96 -7.01
CA ALA A 12 16.26 -7.61 -6.53
C ALA A 12 15.07 -6.98 -5.79
N PHE A 13 13.83 -7.21 -6.22
CA PHE A 13 12.66 -6.47 -5.72
C PHE A 13 11.59 -7.32 -5.06
N ILE A 14 11.49 -8.62 -5.38
CA ILE A 14 10.39 -9.48 -4.90
C ILE A 14 10.87 -10.41 -3.77
N ASP A 15 11.95 -11.16 -4.01
CA ASP A 15 12.47 -12.11 -3.01
C ASP A 15 12.96 -11.43 -1.71
N PRO A 16 13.44 -10.17 -1.70
CA PRO A 16 13.83 -9.48 -0.47
C PRO A 16 12.69 -9.02 0.42
N ILE A 17 11.44 -8.95 -0.06
CA ILE A 17 10.30 -8.40 0.69
C ILE A 17 10.14 -9.15 2.02
N ARG A 18 10.13 -8.42 3.13
CA ARG A 18 9.89 -8.94 4.48
C ARG A 18 8.67 -8.34 5.16
N PHE A 19 8.32 -7.11 4.83
CA PHE A 19 7.23 -6.39 5.45
C PHE A 19 6.34 -5.74 4.40
N ALA A 20 5.03 -5.99 4.51
CA ALA A 20 3.98 -5.41 3.70
C ALA A 20 3.07 -4.54 4.58
N LEU A 21 2.90 -3.28 4.21
CA LEU A 21 1.93 -2.38 4.81
C LEU A 21 0.70 -2.29 3.91
N LEU A 22 -0.49 -2.49 4.48
CA LEU A 22 -1.75 -2.17 3.84
C LEU A 22 -2.29 -0.85 4.35
N VAL A 23 -2.76 -0.03 3.42
CA VAL A 23 -3.41 1.24 3.73
C VAL A 23 -4.76 1.25 3.04
N ASP A 24 -5.80 1.07 3.84
CA ASP A 24 -7.20 0.94 3.41
C ASP A 24 -8.10 1.36 4.58
N ASP A 25 -9.02 2.28 4.33
CA ASP A 25 -9.93 2.83 5.34
C ASP A 25 -11.15 1.93 5.64
N GLU A 26 -11.46 0.98 4.75
CA GLU A 26 -12.48 -0.05 4.94
C GLU A 26 -11.97 -1.25 5.74
N PHE A 27 -10.64 -1.46 5.78
CA PHE A 27 -10.03 -2.60 6.46
C PHE A 27 -9.81 -2.35 7.96
N PRO A 28 -10.10 -3.35 8.81
CA PRO A 28 -9.89 -3.21 10.25
C PRO A 28 -8.40 -3.34 10.62
N VAL A 29 -7.88 -2.35 11.35
CA VAL A 29 -6.57 -2.42 12.00
C VAL A 29 -6.55 -3.49 13.11
N TYR A 30 -5.37 -4.01 13.48
CA TYR A 30 -5.25 -5.09 14.47
C TYR A 30 -5.88 -4.79 15.84
N SER A 31 -5.82 -3.55 16.32
CA SER A 31 -6.45 -3.19 17.61
C SER A 31 -7.96 -3.39 17.56
N LYS A 32 -8.61 -2.97 16.47
CA LYS A 32 -10.05 -3.19 16.26
C LYS A 32 -10.40 -4.68 16.15
N LEU A 33 -9.54 -5.47 15.51
CA LEU A 33 -9.72 -6.93 15.40
C LEU A 33 -9.70 -7.65 16.75
N ILE A 34 -8.88 -7.17 17.69
CA ILE A 34 -8.79 -7.70 19.05
C ILE A 34 -10.01 -7.27 19.88
N ASP A 35 -10.40 -6.00 19.78
CA ASP A 35 -11.47 -5.41 20.59
C ASP A 35 -12.88 -5.92 20.19
N GLU A 36 -13.14 -6.13 18.91
CA GLU A 36 -14.47 -6.52 18.41
C GLU A 36 -14.73 -8.03 18.48
N GLY A 37 -13.72 -8.82 18.86
CA GLY A 37 -13.76 -10.28 18.82
C GLY A 37 -13.80 -10.79 17.38
N SER A 38 -12.83 -11.64 17.02
CA SER A 38 -12.49 -12.20 15.69
C SER A 38 -13.60 -12.62 14.68
N SER A 39 -14.89 -12.55 15.02
CA SER A 39 -16.00 -13.16 14.28
C SER A 39 -16.74 -12.25 13.30
N GLN A 40 -16.69 -10.93 13.47
CA GLN A 40 -17.43 -9.97 12.62
C GLN A 40 -16.52 -9.10 11.75
N ALA A 41 -15.41 -8.58 12.29
CA ALA A 41 -14.46 -7.75 11.53
C ALA A 41 -13.68 -8.53 10.45
N PHE A 42 -13.35 -9.81 10.70
CA PHE A 42 -12.70 -10.69 9.71
C PHE A 42 -13.65 -11.29 8.66
N ARG A 43 -14.94 -10.90 8.64
CA ARG A 43 -15.89 -11.34 7.59
C ARG A 43 -15.60 -10.68 6.24
N GLN A 44 -14.71 -9.71 6.18
CA GLN A 44 -14.17 -9.23 4.92
C GLN A 44 -13.19 -10.27 4.36
N THR A 45 -13.69 -11.15 3.49
CA THR A 45 -12.90 -12.14 2.75
C THR A 45 -11.62 -11.56 2.11
N PRO A 46 -11.65 -10.35 1.50
CA PRO A 46 -10.45 -9.80 0.84
C PRO A 46 -9.28 -9.57 1.79
N VAL A 47 -9.54 -9.02 2.98
CA VAL A 47 -8.52 -8.74 4.01
C VAL A 47 -7.85 -10.02 4.47
N LYS A 48 -8.67 -11.04 4.75
CA LYS A 48 -8.20 -12.34 5.21
C LYS A 48 -7.32 -13.00 4.15
N ASP A 49 -7.74 -13.00 2.89
CA ASP A 49 -7.00 -13.62 1.79
C ASP A 49 -5.64 -12.95 1.59
N LEU A 50 -5.58 -11.63 1.79
CA LEU A 50 -4.35 -10.86 1.68
C LEU A 50 -3.39 -11.13 2.86
N PHE A 51 -3.90 -11.20 4.09
CA PHE A 51 -3.10 -11.64 5.24
C PHE A 51 -2.56 -13.06 5.05
N GLU A 52 -3.39 -13.98 4.57
CA GLU A 52 -2.96 -15.34 4.27
C GLU A 52 -1.92 -15.37 3.15
N PHE A 53 -2.06 -14.52 2.14
CA PHE A 53 -1.05 -14.36 1.08
C PHE A 53 0.29 -13.90 1.66
N CYS A 54 0.33 -12.82 2.43
CA CYS A 54 1.55 -12.32 3.07
C CYS A 54 2.19 -13.40 3.95
N ARG A 55 1.39 -14.12 4.74
CA ARG A 55 1.87 -15.22 5.58
C ARG A 55 2.46 -16.38 4.78
N ARG A 56 1.88 -16.73 3.63
CA ARG A 56 2.43 -17.76 2.72
C ARG A 56 3.78 -17.34 2.12
N GLN A 57 3.98 -16.05 1.88
CA GLN A 57 5.26 -15.50 1.43
C GLN A 57 6.29 -15.34 2.57
N GLY A 58 5.87 -15.49 3.83
CA GLY A 58 6.71 -15.25 5.00
C GLY A 58 6.90 -13.76 5.31
N TRP A 59 5.99 -12.90 4.85
CA TRP A 59 6.00 -11.47 5.10
C TRP A 59 5.26 -11.13 6.39
N LEU A 60 5.78 -10.18 7.15
CA LEU A 60 5.03 -9.46 8.16
C LEU A 60 4.03 -8.55 7.45
N CYS A 61 2.79 -8.50 7.93
CA CYS A 61 1.73 -7.70 7.33
C CYS A 61 1.07 -6.85 8.40
N ASP A 62 0.93 -5.56 8.13
CA ASP A 62 0.19 -4.63 8.97
C ASP A 62 -0.88 -3.90 8.16
N VAL A 63 -1.94 -3.43 8.82
CA VAL A 63 -3.05 -2.70 8.21
C VAL A 63 -3.23 -1.39 8.95
N GLU A 64 -3.26 -0.30 8.21
CA GLU A 64 -3.52 1.04 8.72
C GLU A 64 -4.70 1.66 7.99
N SER A 65 -5.65 2.19 8.75
CA SER A 65 -6.88 2.79 8.22
C SER A 65 -6.83 4.32 8.21
N ARG A 66 -5.71 4.92 8.59
CA ARG A 66 -5.53 6.38 8.66
C ARG A 66 -4.41 6.82 7.72
N PRO A 67 -4.71 7.54 6.62
CA PRO A 67 -3.68 8.02 5.70
C PRO A 67 -2.70 9.00 6.36
N GLN A 68 -3.17 9.76 7.35
CA GLN A 68 -2.32 10.66 8.14
C GLN A 68 -1.28 9.91 8.96
N SER A 69 -1.60 8.71 9.46
CA SER A 69 -0.57 7.93 10.14
C SER A 69 0.43 7.36 9.16
N VAL A 70 0.10 7.04 7.91
CA VAL A 70 1.13 6.66 6.90
C VAL A 70 2.16 7.77 6.69
N VAL A 71 1.68 9.02 6.67
CA VAL A 71 2.49 10.25 6.62
C VAL A 71 3.37 10.41 7.85
N ASP A 72 2.82 10.19 9.05
CA ASP A 72 3.57 10.24 10.31
C ASP A 72 4.46 8.99 10.52
N PHE A 73 4.17 7.87 9.86
CA PHE A 73 4.87 6.58 9.96
C PHE A 73 6.20 6.57 9.18
N GLU A 74 6.34 7.40 8.13
CA GLU A 74 7.63 7.70 7.50
C GLU A 74 8.55 8.40 8.52
N GLU A 75 8.00 9.39 9.25
CA GLU A 75 8.77 10.16 10.23
C GLU A 75 9.09 9.35 11.51
N HIS A 76 8.29 8.34 11.86
CA HIS A 76 8.41 7.57 13.11
C HIS A 76 8.92 6.11 12.96
N LYS A 77 9.82 5.84 12.01
CA LYS A 77 10.64 4.59 11.91
C LYS A 77 9.97 3.31 11.41
N HIS A 78 8.67 3.28 11.13
CA HIS A 78 7.98 2.04 10.74
C HIS A 78 7.97 1.79 9.22
N LEU A 79 7.95 2.83 8.39
CA LEU A 79 8.05 2.69 6.94
C LEU A 79 9.47 2.44 6.43
N HIS A 80 10.50 2.81 7.20
CA HIS A 80 11.91 2.50 6.89
C HIS A 80 12.21 0.99 6.79
N GLN A 81 11.32 0.14 7.32
CA GLN A 81 11.44 -1.32 7.29
C GLN A 81 10.43 -1.98 6.34
N SER A 82 9.57 -1.18 5.68
CA SER A 82 8.52 -1.66 4.81
C SER A 82 9.03 -1.74 3.37
N ASP A 83 9.07 -2.95 2.81
CA ASP A 83 9.53 -3.15 1.43
C ASP A 83 8.39 -3.04 0.42
N LEU A 84 7.14 -3.29 0.87
CA LEU A 84 5.93 -3.33 0.07
C LEU A 84 4.79 -2.54 0.74
N LEU A 85 4.04 -1.79 -0.06
CA LEU A 85 2.89 -0.99 0.33
C LEU A 85 1.80 -1.36 -0.64
N ILE A 86 0.65 -1.70 -0.09
CA ILE A 86 -0.55 -1.97 -0.85
C ILE A 86 -1.55 -0.88 -0.42
N LEU A 87 -1.85 0.00 -1.35
CA LEU A 87 -2.55 1.26 -1.10
C LEU A 87 -3.89 1.25 -1.83
N ASP A 88 -4.98 1.44 -1.09
CA ASP A 88 -6.23 1.80 -1.72
C ASP A 88 -6.15 3.23 -2.28
N TRP A 89 -6.66 3.41 -3.48
CA TRP A 89 -6.70 4.70 -4.14
C TRP A 89 -7.70 5.67 -3.48
N GLN A 90 -8.74 5.17 -2.82
CA GLN A 90 -9.94 5.92 -2.43
C GLN A 90 -10.10 6.05 -0.90
N LEU A 91 -9.01 6.40 -0.20
CA LEU A 91 -8.88 6.47 1.27
C LEU A 91 -9.76 7.51 2.02
N ALA A 92 -10.72 8.14 1.36
CA ALA A 92 -11.48 9.27 1.89
C ALA A 92 -12.89 8.90 2.39
N GLY A 93 -13.13 7.62 2.71
CA GLY A 93 -14.42 7.09 3.12
C GLY A 93 -15.32 6.69 1.94
N GLU A 94 -16.33 5.88 2.25
CA GLU A 94 -17.25 5.26 1.29
C GLU A 94 -17.68 6.21 0.15
N ASN A 95 -17.37 5.80 -1.09
CA ASN A 95 -17.77 6.44 -2.35
C ASN A 95 -17.18 7.82 -2.64
N SER A 96 -16.12 8.23 -1.96
CA SER A 96 -15.38 9.42 -2.38
C SER A 96 -14.50 9.10 -3.61
N PRO A 97 -14.58 9.87 -4.71
CA PRO A 97 -13.61 9.78 -5.80
C PRO A 97 -12.28 10.49 -5.44
N ASP A 98 -12.14 10.99 -4.20
CA ASP A 98 -10.99 11.79 -3.79
C ASP A 98 -9.74 10.93 -3.54
N ALA A 99 -8.80 11.01 -4.48
CA ALA A 99 -7.50 10.35 -4.41
C ALA A 99 -6.42 11.18 -3.70
N THR A 100 -6.76 12.36 -3.15
CA THR A 100 -5.78 13.31 -2.61
C THR A 100 -4.89 12.67 -1.55
N GLN A 101 -5.44 11.80 -0.70
CA GLN A 101 -4.66 11.12 0.35
C GLN A 101 -3.71 10.08 -0.22
N ALA A 102 -4.20 9.22 -1.14
CA ALA A 102 -3.36 8.22 -1.79
C ALA A 102 -2.21 8.87 -2.58
N LEU A 103 -2.51 9.94 -3.32
CA LEU A 103 -1.51 10.73 -4.04
C LEU A 103 -0.46 11.34 -3.11
N ARG A 104 -0.86 11.90 -1.96
CA ARG A 104 0.08 12.44 -0.97
C ARG A 104 1.01 11.36 -0.41
N VAL A 105 0.50 10.16 -0.16
CA VAL A 105 1.31 9.02 0.28
C VAL A 105 2.32 8.67 -0.81
N LEU A 106 1.89 8.47 -2.06
CA LEU A 106 2.76 8.13 -3.19
C LEU A 106 3.84 9.21 -3.45
N GLN A 107 3.48 10.49 -3.39
CA GLN A 107 4.42 11.60 -3.58
C GLN A 107 5.53 11.61 -2.52
N ARG A 108 5.21 11.26 -1.27
CA ARG A 108 6.21 11.16 -0.20
C ARG A 108 7.10 9.94 -0.38
N LEU A 109 6.54 8.80 -0.75
CA LEU A 109 7.31 7.59 -1.03
C LEU A 109 8.26 7.78 -2.20
N ALA A 110 7.82 8.47 -3.26
CA ALA A 110 8.67 8.83 -4.39
C ALA A 110 9.84 9.76 -4.01
N ALA A 111 9.70 10.51 -2.91
CA ALA A 111 10.76 11.33 -2.34
C ALA A 111 11.59 10.62 -1.25
N SER A 112 11.25 9.37 -0.90
CA SER A 112 11.89 8.58 0.15
C SER A 112 12.89 7.59 -0.44
N ASP A 113 14.06 7.44 0.19
CA ASP A 113 15.08 6.47 -0.21
C ASP A 113 14.82 5.05 0.30
N ASN A 114 13.75 4.85 1.09
CA ASN A 114 13.58 3.66 1.92
C ASN A 114 12.54 2.67 1.41
N PHE A 115 11.91 2.96 0.27
CA PHE A 115 10.72 2.26 -0.15
C PHE A 115 10.85 1.70 -1.56
N ASN A 116 10.64 0.38 -1.71
CA ASN A 116 11.02 -0.34 -2.93
C ASN A 116 9.84 -0.60 -3.88
N LEU A 117 8.63 -0.83 -3.37
CA LEU A 117 7.51 -1.27 -4.21
C LEU A 117 6.14 -0.82 -3.67
N ALA A 118 5.42 -0.01 -4.44
CA ALA A 118 4.02 0.35 -4.16
C ALA A 118 3.08 -0.36 -5.15
N ILE A 119 2.04 -0.98 -4.62
CA ILE A 119 0.91 -1.52 -5.38
C ILE A 119 -0.31 -0.67 -5.05
N VAL A 120 -0.89 -0.06 -6.07
CA VAL A 120 -2.15 0.69 -5.93
C VAL A 120 -3.27 -0.18 -6.48
N TYR A 121 -4.35 -0.34 -5.71
CA TYR A 121 -5.59 -0.91 -6.20
C TYR A 121 -6.70 0.13 -6.12
N THR A 122 -7.73 -0.06 -6.93
CA THR A 122 -8.78 0.95 -7.11
C THR A 122 -10.05 0.30 -7.64
N GLY A 123 -11.20 0.83 -7.22
CA GLY A 123 -12.49 0.58 -7.87
C GLY A 123 -12.75 1.48 -9.09
N ALA A 124 -11.90 2.50 -9.32
CA ALA A 124 -12.02 3.45 -10.41
C ALA A 124 -11.40 2.94 -11.73
N ASN A 125 -11.48 3.75 -12.78
CA ASN A 125 -10.87 3.42 -14.06
C ASN A 125 -9.33 3.44 -13.96
N ILE A 126 -8.70 2.29 -14.23
CA ILE A 126 -7.24 2.13 -14.09
C ILE A 126 -6.42 3.10 -14.94
N PHE A 127 -6.92 3.53 -16.10
CA PHE A 127 -6.20 4.48 -16.95
C PHE A 127 -6.27 5.90 -16.40
N GLU A 128 -7.38 6.29 -15.78
CA GLU A 128 -7.50 7.59 -15.10
C GLU A 128 -6.60 7.63 -13.88
N VAL A 129 -6.61 6.58 -13.06
CA VAL A 129 -5.71 6.45 -11.89
C VAL A 129 -4.25 6.49 -12.31
N ALA A 130 -3.85 5.71 -13.32
CA ALA A 130 -2.47 5.70 -13.81
C ALA A 130 -2.04 7.07 -14.35
N ARG A 131 -2.92 7.78 -15.06
CA ARG A 131 -2.69 9.13 -15.55
C ARG A 131 -2.49 10.11 -14.39
N ASP A 132 -3.39 10.11 -13.42
CA ASP A 132 -3.38 11.05 -12.29
C ASP A 132 -2.16 10.80 -11.39
N MET A 133 -1.76 9.53 -11.20
CA MET A 133 -0.49 9.16 -10.58
C MET A 133 0.71 9.70 -11.36
N ALA A 134 0.76 9.48 -12.67
CA ALA A 134 1.87 9.94 -13.51
C ALA A 134 2.05 11.48 -13.43
N TYR A 135 0.95 12.24 -13.55
CA TYR A 135 1.01 13.70 -13.41
C TYR A 135 1.48 14.12 -12.01
N SER A 136 0.96 13.48 -10.97
CA SER A 136 1.24 13.85 -9.57
C SER A 136 2.65 13.50 -9.12
N LEU A 137 3.26 12.47 -9.70
CA LEU A 137 4.63 12.02 -9.39
C LEU A 137 5.70 12.67 -10.26
N GLY A 138 5.35 13.71 -11.03
CA GLY A 138 6.32 14.50 -11.79
C GLY A 138 6.58 14.02 -13.23
N ALA A 139 5.85 13.02 -13.73
CA ALA A 139 5.88 12.69 -15.17
C ALA A 139 5.05 13.69 -16.02
N GLY A 140 4.45 14.69 -15.37
CA GLY A 140 3.65 15.75 -15.97
C GLY A 140 4.37 17.09 -16.19
N GLU A 141 5.67 17.21 -15.92
CA GLU A 141 6.43 18.41 -16.31
C GLU A 141 6.72 18.38 -17.83
N ILE A 142 6.16 19.35 -18.55
CA ILE A 142 6.47 19.69 -19.95
C ILE A 142 7.27 20.98 -19.97
#